data_AF-A0A2D6MYJ7-F1
#
_entry.id   AF-A0A2D6MYJ7-F1
#
_cell.length_a   1.000
_cell.length_b   1.000
_cell.length_c   1.000
_cell.angle_alpha   90.00
_cell.angle_beta   90.00
_cell.angle_gamma   90.00
#
_symmetry.space_group_name_H-M   'P 1'
#
loop_
_entity.id
_entity.type
_entity.pdbx_description
1 polymer ?
#
loop_
_entity_poly.entity_id
_entity_poly.type
_entity_poly.pdbx_seq_one_letter_code
_entity_poly.pdbx_strand_id
1 'polypeptide(L)'
;MSNRLRRIVAVTAAALLLSTAFSTSSMAQTRSQGDAANAPAAVDVMLLRPVGFVSLIVGTGLFLVLSPVVLVTRPHEIGTPFKELVVRPAKYLWVDPIGGH
;
A
#
# COMPACT_ATOMS: atom_id res chain seq x y z
N MET A 1 -35.09 -3.57 -10.91
CA MET A 1 -33.89 -3.86 -10.07
C MET A 1 -34.27 -3.72 -8.61
N SER A 2 -34.12 -4.77 -7.81
CA SER A 2 -34.52 -4.74 -6.40
C SER A 2 -33.68 -3.72 -5.60
N ASN A 3 -34.29 -3.03 -4.63
CA ASN A 3 -33.61 -2.02 -3.79
C ASN A 3 -32.38 -2.58 -3.06
N ARG A 4 -32.33 -3.91 -2.84
CA ARG A 4 -31.19 -4.64 -2.26
C ARG A 4 -30.00 -4.69 -3.22
N LEU A 5 -30.23 -4.92 -4.51
CA LEU A 5 -29.18 -4.97 -5.52
C LEU A 5 -28.53 -3.60 -5.73
N ARG A 6 -29.32 -2.52 -5.73
CA ARG A 6 -28.79 -1.14 -5.77
C ARG A 6 -27.95 -0.80 -4.53
N ARG A 7 -28.36 -1.25 -3.34
CA ARG A 7 -27.57 -1.06 -2.11
C ARG A 7 -26.25 -1.83 -2.13
N ILE A 8 -26.25 -3.10 -2.57
CA ILE A 8 -25.02 -3.90 -2.67
C ILE A 8 -24.05 -3.24 -3.64
N VAL A 9 -24.52 -2.85 -4.83
CA VAL A 9 -23.70 -2.17 -5.84
C VAL A 9 -23.15 -0.83 -5.31
N ALA A 10 -23.98 -0.06 -4.61
CA ALA A 10 -23.56 1.22 -4.02
C ALA A 10 -22.51 1.03 -2.92
N VAL A 11 -22.65 0.00 -2.07
CA VAL A 11 -21.67 -0.31 -1.01
C VAL A 11 -20.36 -0.80 -1.61
N THR A 12 -20.40 -1.66 -2.64
CA THR A 12 -19.17 -2.10 -3.33
C THR A 12 -18.48 -0.96 -4.06
N ALA A 13 -19.23 -0.07 -4.73
CA ALA A 13 -18.67 1.09 -5.40
C ALA A 13 -18.07 2.10 -4.40
N ALA A 14 -18.74 2.33 -3.27
CA ALA A 14 -18.20 3.18 -2.21
C ALA A 14 -16.93 2.59 -1.60
N ALA A 15 -16.88 1.28 -1.38
CA ALA A 15 -15.67 0.60 -0.89
C ALA A 15 -14.49 0.71 -1.88
N LEU A 16 -14.78 0.60 -3.18
CA LEU A 16 -13.80 0.79 -4.26
C LEU A 16 -13.32 2.25 -4.39
N LEU A 17 -14.17 3.24 -4.10
CA LEU A 17 -13.78 4.65 -4.09
C LEU A 17 -13.06 5.05 -2.79
N LEU A 18 -13.37 4.41 -1.67
CA LEU A 18 -12.66 4.60 -0.41
C LEU A 18 -11.26 4.00 -0.47
N SER A 19 -11.05 2.87 -1.16
CA SER A 19 -9.72 2.26 -1.29
C SER A 19 -8.74 3.12 -2.11
N THR A 20 -9.21 3.96 -3.04
CA THR A 20 -8.34 4.93 -3.73
C THR A 20 -7.93 6.09 -2.84
N ALA A 21 -8.76 6.49 -1.86
CA ALA A 21 -8.43 7.53 -0.89
C ALA A 21 -7.32 7.13 0.09
N PHE A 22 -7.13 5.82 0.32
CA PHE A 22 -6.03 5.28 1.13
C PHE A 22 -4.73 5.02 0.32
N SER A 23 -4.66 5.41 -0.96
CA SER A 23 -3.43 5.36 -1.77
C SER A 23 -2.44 6.49 -1.44
N THR A 24 -2.39 6.93 -0.18
CA THR A 24 -1.44 7.92 0.35
C THR A 24 0.00 7.39 0.46
N SER A 25 0.24 6.12 0.14
CA SER A 25 1.59 5.54 0.02
C SER A 25 2.46 6.20 -1.08
N SER A 26 1.88 6.99 -1.99
CA SER A 26 2.65 7.79 -2.97
C SER A 26 3.25 9.09 -2.40
N MET A 27 2.77 9.60 -1.26
CA MET A 27 3.28 10.88 -0.72
C MET A 27 4.59 10.72 0.08
N ALA A 28 4.96 9.49 0.46
CA ALA A 28 6.28 9.19 1.01
C ALA A 28 7.36 9.14 -0.09
N GLN A 29 6.98 8.77 -1.32
CA GLN A 29 7.91 8.60 -2.44
C GLN A 29 8.55 9.93 -2.89
N THR A 30 7.82 11.05 -2.85
CA THR A 30 8.37 12.36 -3.25
C THR A 30 9.40 12.91 -2.25
N ARG A 31 9.32 12.54 -0.96
CA ARG A 31 10.34 12.91 0.03
C ARG A 31 11.53 11.95 0.08
N SER A 32 11.35 10.71 -0.36
CA SER A 32 12.37 9.65 -0.20
C SER A 32 13.59 9.76 -1.12
N GLN A 33 13.57 10.64 -2.13
CA GLN A 33 14.64 10.68 -3.14
C GLN A 33 15.51 11.95 -3.11
N GLY A 34 15.12 12.98 -2.34
CA GLY A 34 15.85 14.26 -2.29
C GLY A 34 16.25 14.71 -0.88
N ASP A 35 15.38 14.52 0.12
CA ASP A 35 15.58 15.09 1.48
C ASP A 35 15.82 14.04 2.56
N ALA A 36 15.63 12.77 2.24
CA ALA A 36 15.59 11.73 3.25
C ALA A 36 16.95 11.56 3.94
N ALA A 37 18.09 11.78 3.26
CA ALA A 37 19.46 11.43 3.68
C ALA A 37 19.96 12.01 5.02
N ASN A 38 19.09 12.70 5.77
CA ASN A 38 19.35 13.33 7.06
C ASN A 38 18.25 13.04 8.11
N ALA A 39 17.34 12.07 7.90
CA ALA A 39 16.40 11.69 8.94
C ALA A 39 17.16 11.13 10.16
N PRO A 40 17.03 11.71 11.36
CA PRO A 40 17.71 11.18 12.53
C PRO A 40 17.32 9.72 12.73
N ALA A 41 18.29 8.83 12.99
CA ALA A 41 18.02 7.40 13.17
C ALA A 41 16.90 7.12 14.20
N ALA A 42 16.72 8.02 15.16
CA ALA A 42 15.60 7.99 16.11
C ALA A 42 14.23 8.15 15.43
N VAL A 43 14.09 9.07 14.47
CA VAL A 43 12.84 9.28 13.71
C VAL A 43 12.55 8.08 12.80
N ASP A 44 13.57 7.52 12.16
CA ASP A 44 13.44 6.33 11.33
C ASP A 44 12.93 5.13 12.15
N VAL A 45 13.54 4.88 13.31
CA VAL A 45 13.15 3.74 14.16
C VAL A 45 11.82 3.96 14.88
N MET A 46 11.54 5.16 15.38
CA MET A 46 10.34 5.40 16.22
C MET A 46 9.08 5.70 15.42
N LEU A 47 9.21 6.27 14.21
CA LEU A 47 8.05 6.68 13.41
C LEU A 47 8.00 5.94 12.08
N LEU A 48 9.09 5.97 11.30
CA LEU A 48 9.05 5.44 9.93
C LEU A 48 8.95 3.92 9.90
N ARG A 49 9.62 3.19 10.80
CA ARG A 49 9.52 1.72 10.90
C ARG A 49 8.13 1.21 11.30
N PRO A 50 7.47 1.74 12.36
CA PRO A 50 6.09 1.37 12.66
C PRO A 50 5.13 1.68 11.50
N VAL A 51 5.29 2.83 10.84
CA VAL A 51 4.49 3.20 9.67
C VAL A 51 4.75 2.23 8.50
N GLY A 52 6.00 1.87 8.25
CA GLY A 52 6.38 0.85 7.28
C GLY A 52 5.72 -0.50 7.56
N PHE A 53 5.65 -0.91 8.82
CA PHE A 53 5.00 -2.16 9.24
C PHE A 53 3.48 -2.13 9.02
N VAL A 54 2.83 -1.02 9.37
CA VAL A 54 1.41 -0.82 9.08
C VAL A 54 1.17 -0.83 7.56
N SER A 55 2.05 -0.19 6.79
CA SER A 55 1.94 -0.17 5.33
C SER A 55 2.08 -1.56 4.71
N LEU A 56 2.90 -2.44 5.28
CA LEU A 56 3.01 -3.83 4.87
C LEU A 56 1.73 -4.61 5.15
N ILE A 57 1.15 -4.47 6.34
CA ILE A 57 -0.10 -5.15 6.70
C ILE A 57 -1.24 -4.70 5.78
N VAL A 58 -1.38 -3.39 5.62
CA VAL A 58 -2.42 -2.80 4.77
C VAL A 58 -2.20 -3.17 3.30
N GLY A 59 -0.98 -3.05 2.80
CA GLY A 59 -0.62 -3.40 1.42
C GLY A 59 -0.85 -4.88 1.12
N THR A 60 -0.49 -5.78 2.04
CA THR A 60 -0.75 -7.22 1.92
C THR A 60 -2.24 -7.52 1.93
N GLY A 61 -3.00 -6.94 2.86
CA GLY A 61 -4.46 -7.11 2.90
C GLY A 61 -5.14 -6.59 1.63
N LEU A 62 -4.71 -5.44 1.14
CA LEU A 62 -5.20 -4.83 -0.08
C LEU A 62 -4.88 -5.70 -1.30
N PHE A 63 -3.66 -6.25 -1.37
CA PHE A 63 -3.26 -7.20 -2.41
C PHE A 63 -4.15 -8.45 -2.39
N LEU A 64 -4.48 -9.02 -1.22
CA LEU A 64 -5.36 -10.19 -1.15
C LEU A 64 -6.77 -9.90 -1.67
N VAL A 65 -7.32 -8.71 -1.40
CA VAL A 65 -8.65 -8.30 -1.85
C VAL A 65 -8.66 -7.99 -3.36
N LEU A 66 -7.63 -7.31 -3.87
CA LEU A 66 -7.53 -6.92 -5.29
C LEU A 66 -7.00 -8.04 -6.18
N SER A 67 -6.22 -8.98 -5.64
CA SER A 67 -5.66 -10.12 -6.36
C SER A 67 -6.69 -10.86 -7.22
N PRO A 68 -7.86 -11.29 -6.72
CA PRO A 68 -8.86 -11.95 -7.57
C PRO A 68 -9.36 -11.05 -8.71
N VAL A 69 -9.47 -9.74 -8.52
CA VAL A 69 -9.86 -8.79 -9.56
C VAL A 69 -8.78 -8.64 -10.62
N VAL A 70 -7.51 -8.53 -10.20
CA VAL A 70 -6.35 -8.42 -11.10
C VAL A 70 -6.17 -9.74 -11.87
N LEU A 71 -6.37 -10.88 -11.23
CA LEU A 71 -6.25 -12.18 -11.88
C LEU A 71 -7.31 -12.38 -12.97
N VAL A 72 -8.52 -11.85 -12.77
CA VAL A 72 -9.61 -11.91 -13.77
C VAL A 72 -9.39 -10.91 -14.91
N THR A 73 -8.90 -9.71 -14.60
CA THR A 73 -8.80 -8.61 -15.59
C THR A 73 -7.47 -8.61 -16.33
N ARG A 74 -6.36 -8.83 -15.63
CA ARG A 74 -4.97 -8.75 -16.13
C ARG A 74 -4.05 -9.75 -15.41
N PRO A 75 -4.22 -11.07 -15.63
CA PRO A 75 -3.49 -12.11 -14.91
C PRO A 75 -1.96 -12.01 -15.05
N HIS A 76 -1.47 -11.54 -16.19
CA HIS A 76 -0.04 -11.41 -16.47
C HIS A 76 0.64 -10.27 -15.69
N GLU A 77 -0.14 -9.31 -15.16
CA GLU A 77 0.39 -8.12 -14.49
C GLU A 77 0.35 -8.22 -12.95
N ILE A 78 -0.07 -9.36 -12.38
CA ILE A 78 -0.21 -9.54 -10.92
C ILE A 78 1.09 -9.36 -10.14
N GLY A 79 2.24 -9.55 -10.79
CA GLY A 79 3.55 -9.32 -10.19
C GLY A 79 3.80 -7.85 -9.83
N THR A 80 3.22 -6.90 -10.57
CA THR A 80 3.38 -5.47 -10.33
C THR A 80 2.73 -5.03 -8.99
N PRO A 81 1.43 -5.26 -8.73
CA PRO A 81 0.83 -4.92 -7.45
C PRO A 81 1.45 -5.71 -6.28
N PHE A 82 1.87 -6.96 -6.49
CA PHE A 82 2.59 -7.71 -5.45
C PHE A 82 3.92 -7.03 -5.07
N LYS A 83 4.70 -6.61 -6.08
CA LYS A 83 5.97 -5.92 -5.86
C LYS A 83 5.79 -4.60 -5.11
N GLU A 84 4.79 -3.82 -5.48
CA GLU A 84 4.53 -2.52 -4.86
C GLU A 84 3.93 -2.63 -3.45
N LEU A 85 2.94 -3.51 -3.26
CA LEU A 85 2.16 -3.57 -2.03
C LEU A 85 2.77 -4.46 -0.94
N VAL A 86 3.61 -5.42 -1.33
CA VAL A 86 4.18 -6.41 -0.39
C VAL A 86 5.70 -6.32 -0.36
N VAL A 87 6.35 -6.43 -1.52
CA VAL A 87 7.81 -6.56 -1.58
C VAL A 87 8.51 -5.27 -1.16
N ARG A 88 8.05 -4.10 -1.61
CA ARG A 88 8.66 -2.82 -1.25
C ARG A 88 8.54 -2.48 0.24
N PRO A 89 7.36 -2.55 0.89
CA PRO A 89 7.26 -2.35 2.33
C PRO A 89 8.11 -3.35 3.12
N ALA A 90 8.18 -4.59 2.67
CA ALA A 90 9.03 -5.60 3.30
C ALA A 90 10.51 -5.24 3.19
N LYS A 91 10.96 -4.82 2.01
CA LYS A 91 12.35 -4.40 1.79
C LYS A 91 12.71 -3.22 2.70
N TYR A 92 11.84 -2.24 2.81
CA TYR A 92 12.03 -1.09 3.70
C TYR A 92 12.24 -1.50 5.17
N LEU A 93 11.52 -2.51 5.65
CA LEU A 93 11.62 -2.94 7.05
C LEU A 93 12.85 -3.79 7.36
N TRP A 94 13.20 -4.70 6.45
CA TRP A 94 14.15 -5.78 6.72
C TRP A 94 15.48 -5.68 5.96
N VAL A 95 15.53 -4.93 4.87
CA VAL A 95 16.71 -4.87 4.00
C VAL A 95 17.36 -3.49 4.05
N ASP A 96 16.56 -2.43 4.13
CA ASP A 96 17.10 -1.09 4.10
C ASP A 96 17.76 -0.69 5.44
N PRO A 97 18.95 -0.05 5.39
CA PRO A 97 19.72 0.30 6.58
C PRO A 97 19.05 1.42 7.36
N ILE A 98 19.08 1.29 8.69
CA ILE A 98 18.58 2.32 9.62
C ILE A 98 19.25 3.68 9.37
N GLY A 99 18.47 4.73 9.18
CA GLY A 99 18.97 6.08 8.94
C GLY A 99 19.76 6.25 7.62
N GLY A 100 19.68 5.30 6.69
CA GLY A 100 20.23 5.42 5.34
C GLY A 100 19.21 5.91 4.30
N HIS A 101 18.03 6.30 4.76
CA HIS A 101 17.03 7.01 3.97
C HIS A 101 17.29 8.46 4.11
#